data_AF-A0A355GB88-F1
#
_entry.id   AF-A0A355GB88-F1
#
_cell.length_a   1.000
_cell.length_b   1.000
_cell.length_c   1.000
_cell.angle_alpha   90.00
_cell.angle_beta   90.00
_cell.angle_gamma   90.00
#
_symmetry.space_group_name_H-M   'P 1'
#
loop_
_entity.id
_entity.type
_entity.pdbx_description
1 polymer ?
#
loop_
_entity_poly.entity_id
_entity_poly.type
_entity_poly.pdbx_seq_one_letter_code
_entity_poly.pdbx_strand_id
1 'polypeptide(L)' 'MNNQVTSSPSRWQSLADQVLSGYQINREEGLAILNSSDDELLDLLSATYRIRQKSFGKQVQLY' A
#
# COMPACT_ATOMS: atom_id res chain seq x y z
N MET A 1 -32.03 -4.39 2.11
CA MET A 1 -31.28 -3.25 2.66
C MET A 1 -29.86 -3.30 2.10
N ASN A 2 -29.52 -2.46 1.12
CA ASN A 2 -28.19 -2.47 0.51
C ASN A 2 -27.30 -1.50 1.29
N ASN A 3 -26.50 -2.02 2.21
CA ASN A 3 -25.53 -1.21 2.95
C ASN A 3 -24.34 -0.94 2.02
N GLN A 4 -24.30 0.24 1.41
CA GLN A 4 -23.15 0.72 0.66
C GLN A 4 -22.03 0.98 1.68
N VAL A 5 -21.14 0.01 1.87
CA VAL A 5 -19.92 0.17 2.67
C VAL A 5 -18.98 1.05 1.87
N THR A 6 -19.07 2.37 2.02
CA THR A 6 -18.01 3.28 1.58
C THR A 6 -16.86 3.10 2.57
N SER A 7 -16.07 2.04 2.41
CA SER A 7 -14.83 1.85 3.13
C SER A 7 -13.88 2.96 2.72
N SER A 8 -13.65 3.92 3.61
CA SER A 8 -12.53 4.84 3.47
C SER A 8 -11.27 4.02 3.17
N PRO A 9 -10.44 4.44 2.20
CA PRO A 9 -9.18 3.74 1.94
C PRO A 9 -8.38 3.70 3.24
N SER A 10 -7.79 2.55 3.53
CA SER A 10 -6.92 2.45 4.69
C SER A 10 -5.72 3.38 4.54
N ARG A 11 -5.06 3.67 5.66
CA ARG A 11 -3.85 4.50 5.66
C ARG A 11 -2.80 4.03 4.67
N TRP A 12 -2.69 2.72 4.45
CA TRP A 12 -1.74 2.13 3.51
C TRP A 12 -2.13 2.38 2.05
N GLN A 13 -3.42 2.29 1.73
CA GLN A 13 -3.91 2.60 0.39
C GLN A 13 -3.68 4.09 0.05
N SER A 14 -3.96 4.99 1.00
CA SER A 14 -3.69 6.42 0.82
C SER A 14 -2.20 6.73 0.69
N LEU A 15 -1.33 6.06 1.46
CA LEU A 15 0.12 6.23 1.33
C LEU A 15 0.62 5.71 -0.02
N ALA A 16 0.09 4.58 -0.50
CA ALA A 16 0.42 4.06 -1.82
C ALA A 16 -0.01 5.00 -2.96
N ASP A 17 -1.17 5.65 -2.86
CA ASP A 17 -1.61 6.66 -3.82
C ASP A 17 -0.66 7.86 -3.88
N GLN A 18 -0.17 8.31 -2.72
CA GLN A 18 0.82 9.38 -2.66
C GLN A 18 2.13 8.95 -3.32
N VAL A 19 2.65 7.76 -3.00
CA VAL A 19 3.89 7.24 -3.60
C VAL A 19 3.76 7.08 -5.10
N LEU A 20 2.63 6.58 -5.59
CA LEU A 20 2.33 6.48 -7.02
C LEU A 20 2.24 7.85 -7.71
N SER A 21 1.93 8.90 -6.95
CA SER A 21 1.91 10.29 -7.41
C SER A 21 3.30 10.96 -7.37
N GLY A 22 4.35 10.23 -6.96
CA GLY A 22 5.72 10.72 -6.89
C GLY A 22 6.16 11.17 -5.49
N TYR A 23 5.34 10.95 -4.45
CA TYR A 23 5.74 11.21 -3.08
C TYR A 23 6.82 10.22 -2.63
N GLN A 24 7.82 10.72 -1.90
CA GLN A 24 8.80 9.90 -1.22
C GLN A 24 8.45 9.84 0.26
N ILE A 25 8.29 8.62 0.78
CA ILE A 25 7.97 8.41 2.19
C ILE A 25 9.06 8.99 3.10
N ASN A 26 8.65 9.52 4.23
CA ASN A 26 9.55 10.01 5.26
C ASN A 26 9.95 8.89 6.25
N ARG A 27 10.88 9.22 7.16
CA ARG A 27 11.41 8.25 8.13
C ARG A 27 10.33 7.70 9.07
N GLU A 28 9.40 8.54 9.51
CA GLU A 28 8.36 8.16 10.47
C GLU A 28 7.34 7.22 9.82
N GLU A 29 6.97 7.48 8.58
CA GLU A 29 6.12 6.58 7.78
C GLU A 29 6.80 5.24 7.54
N GLY A 30 8.10 5.24 7.23
CA GLY A 30 8.89 4.02 7.12
C GLY A 30 8.88 3.21 8.41
N LEU A 31 9.03 3.86 9.57
CA LEU A 31 8.92 3.20 10.87
C LEU A 31 7.48 2.70 11.13
N ALA A 32 6.45 3.44 10.72
CA ALA A 32 5.07 3.00 10.86
C ALA A 32 4.78 1.71 10.06
N ILE A 33 5.36 1.59 8.85
CA ILE A 33 5.28 0.37 8.03
C ILE A 33 5.93 -0.80 8.75
N LEU A 34 7.14 -0.62 9.30
CA LEU A 34 7.85 -1.68 10.02
C LEU A 34 7.15 -2.13 11.30
N ASN A 35 6.38 -1.23 11.93
CA ASN A 35 5.63 -1.50 13.16
C ASN A 35 4.13 -1.76 12.90
N SER A 36 3.71 -2.06 11.67
CA SER A 36 2.32 -2.39 11.37
C SER A 36 1.90 -3.66 12.12
N SER A 37 0.66 -3.70 12.61
CA SER A 37 0.12 -4.92 13.24
C SER A 37 -0.19 -6.00 12.21
N ASP A 38 -0.25 -7.25 12.66
CA ASP A 38 -0.62 -8.39 11.82
C ASP A 38 -2.01 -8.23 11.18
N ASP A 39 -2.94 -7.57 11.87
CA ASP A 39 -4.30 -7.29 11.38
C ASP A 39 -4.30 -6.38 10.14
N GLU A 40 -3.31 -5.49 10.01
CA GLU A 40 -3.19 -4.58 8.87
C GLU A 40 -2.29 -5.14 7.75
N LEU A 41 -1.62 -6.28 7.98
CA LEU A 41 -0.60 -6.82 7.08
C LEU A 41 -1.14 -7.08 5.68
N LEU A 42 -2.33 -7.67 5.57
CA LEU A 42 -2.93 -7.99 4.27
C LEU A 42 -3.25 -6.72 3.47
N ASP A 43 -3.62 -5.65 4.15
CA ASP A 43 -3.94 -4.38 3.50
C ASP A 43 -2.68 -3.59 3.11
N LEU A 44 -1.65 -3.64 3.95
CA LEU A 44 -0.32 -3.15 3.61
C LEU A 44 0.25 -3.87 2.36
N LEU A 45 0.10 -5.20 2.29
CA LEU A 45 0.50 -6.00 1.13
C LEU A 45 -0.31 -5.62 -0.11
N SER A 46 -1.63 -5.43 0.04
CA SER A 46 -2.50 -4.97 -1.04
C SER A 46 -2.06 -3.60 -1.60
N ALA A 47 -1.78 -2.64 -0.71
CA ALA A 47 -1.31 -1.31 -1.09
C ALA A 47 0.06 -1.33 -1.79
N THR A 48 1.03 -2.07 -1.23
CA THR A 48 2.39 -2.17 -1.80
C THR A 48 2.41 -2.94 -3.13
N TYR A 49 1.51 -3.90 -3.34
CA TYR A 49 1.37 -4.59 -4.61
C TYR A 49 1.02 -3.63 -5.76
N ARG A 50 0.20 -2.61 -5.52
CA ARG A 50 -0.12 -1.58 -6.53
C ARG A 50 1.12 -0.84 -7.00
N ILE A 51 1.99 -0.46 -6.05
CA ILE A 51 3.28 0.18 -6.33
C ILE A 51 4.16 -0.78 -7.15
N ARG A 52 4.32 -2.03 -6.70
CA ARG A 52 5.11 -3.05 -7.41
C ARG A 52 4.60 -3.27 -8.83
N GLN A 53 3.29 -3.35 -9.01
CA GLN A 53 2.68 -3.57 -10.32
C GLN A 53 2.91 -2.37 -11.25
N LYS A 54 2.84 -1.13 -10.75
CA LYS A 54 3.11 0.05 -11.56
C LYS A 54 4.57 0.13 -12.00
N SER A 55 5.50 -0.20 -11.10
CA SER A 55 6.95 -0.06 -11.35
C SER A 55 7.56 -1.25 -12.10
N PHE A 56 7.09 -2.47 -11.84
CA PHE A 56 7.70 -3.71 -12.34
C PHE A 56 6.72 -4.66 -13.05
N GLY A 57 5.43 -4.30 -13.12
CA GLY A 57 4.40 -5.19 -13.63
C GLY A 57 4.31 -6.49 -12.82
N LYS A 58 3.98 -7.58 -13.52
CA LYS A 58 3.97 -8.94 -12.94
C LYS A 58 5.21 -9.76 -13.32
N GLN A 59 6.21 -9.12 -13.93
CA GLN A 59 7.38 -9.82 -14.40
C GLN A 59 8.27 -10.23 -13.23
N VAL A 60 8.87 -11.42 -13.36
CA VAL A 60 9.90 -11.94 -12.47
C VAL A 60 11.16 -12.01 -13.30
N GLN A 61 12.23 -11.37 -12.83
CA GLN A 61 13.53 -11.45 -13.47
C GLN A 61 14.29 -12.63 -12.89
N LEU A 62 14.59 -13.62 -13.73
CA LEU A 62 15.46 -14.74 -13.42
C LEU A 62 16.77 -14.51 -14.17
N TYR A 63 17.81 -14.13 -13.42
CA TYR A 63 19.19 -14.05 -13.90
C TYR A 63 19.99 -15.19 -13.29
#